data_AF-A0A1Y4DC75-F1
#
_entry.id   AF-A0A1Y4DC75-F1
#
_cell.length_a   1.000
_cell.length_b   1.000
_cell.length_c   1.000
_cell.angle_alpha   90.00
_cell.angle_beta   90.00
_cell.angle_gamma   90.00
#
_symmetry.space_group_name_H-M   'P 1'
#
loop_
_entity.id
_entity.type
_entity.pdbx_description
1 polymer ?
#
loop_
_entity_poly.entity_id
_entity_poly.type
_entity_poly.pdbx_seq_one_letter_code
_entity_poly.pdbx_strand_id
1 'polypeptide(L)'
;MAAGRRGTVLILALCLLLALFAGCRDKTEEEKSPKAEKGVEAPLVEEQKPRAQPQAQPQSQLGPEERVTVYALSEPLPPASAEELALAQRRVDYANIADRELSSLCGRYPQLIMLGVEEYRNSYTTLGFGKDKPSATCMAYGIAPARGVFDPEETAELKRLLAEMDRLRQDMDRDYESLRSYVKDTSIVDDGRLGSRLAGQIEKNYRAYAQSQERYRSIVESRAAEAQDTILRDHPLRDHVRLAADMMSILRRIADGLEVTDPDPASLDKPIARLREDITRAERLPFPVPGVTEMHYRHFLKDARGLLALLMRGQLESFHVQVRTSLNAQWSSCRQKYNAFVDALANS
;
A
#
# COMPACT_ATOMS: atom_id res chain seq x y z
N MET A 1 -29.18 34.84 12.01
CA MET A 1 -29.25 33.58 11.23
C MET A 1 -28.45 33.78 9.96
N ALA A 2 -27.17 33.41 9.95
CA ALA A 2 -26.34 33.44 8.77
C ALA A 2 -26.13 31.98 8.33
N ALA A 3 -26.77 31.60 7.23
CA ALA A 3 -26.54 30.31 6.58
C ALA A 3 -25.15 30.36 5.93
N GLY A 4 -24.15 29.87 6.65
CA GLY A 4 -22.81 29.65 6.10
C GLY A 4 -22.87 28.56 5.04
N ARG A 5 -22.40 28.88 3.82
CA ARG A 5 -22.13 27.91 2.76
C ARG A 5 -21.29 26.77 3.35
N ARG A 6 -21.85 25.56 3.41
CA ARG A 6 -21.10 24.33 3.60
C ARG A 6 -20.23 24.14 2.36
N GLY A 7 -18.99 24.61 2.43
CA GLY A 7 -17.97 24.22 1.46
C GLY A 7 -17.71 22.73 1.64
N THR A 8 -17.85 21.94 0.58
CA THR A 8 -17.51 20.52 0.56
C THR A 8 -16.03 20.38 0.93
N VAL A 9 -15.76 19.86 2.12
CA VAL A 9 -14.41 19.53 2.56
C VAL A 9 -14.03 18.20 1.92
N LEU A 10 -13.15 18.24 0.92
CA LEU A 10 -12.64 17.05 0.25
C LEU A 10 -11.48 16.51 1.10
N ILE A 11 -11.80 15.50 1.93
CA ILE A 11 -10.83 14.72 2.71
C ILE A 11 -10.12 13.75 1.76
N LEU A 12 -8.88 13.34 2.10
CA LEU A 12 -8.11 12.37 1.32
C LEU A 12 -8.98 11.13 0.99
N ALA A 13 -9.17 10.85 -0.29
CA ALA A 13 -9.98 9.73 -0.76
C ALA A 13 -9.08 8.82 -1.58
N LEU A 14 -8.89 7.57 -1.13
CA LEU A 14 -8.03 6.64 -1.87
C LEU A 14 -8.72 6.17 -3.16
N CYS A 15 -8.02 6.30 -4.29
CA CYS A 15 -8.51 5.94 -5.61
C CYS A 15 -8.20 4.47 -5.96
N LEU A 16 -8.73 4.01 -7.11
CA LEU A 16 -8.92 2.59 -7.47
C LEU A 16 -7.64 1.75 -7.55
N LEU A 17 -7.28 1.08 -6.45
CA LEU A 17 -6.40 -0.10 -6.48
C LEU A 17 -7.23 -1.33 -6.88
N LEU A 18 -7.16 -1.69 -8.16
CA LEU A 18 -7.72 -2.93 -8.71
C LEU A 18 -6.63 -4.00 -8.76
N ALA A 19 -6.88 -5.13 -8.06
CA ALA A 19 -6.11 -6.37 -7.99
C ALA A 19 -4.62 -6.21 -7.62
N LEU A 20 -4.35 -6.19 -6.31
CA LEU A 20 -3.02 -6.04 -5.71
C LEU A 20 -2.22 -7.35 -5.61
N PHE A 21 -2.88 -8.51 -5.57
CA PHE A 21 -2.20 -9.78 -5.25
C PHE A 21 -2.36 -10.89 -6.31
N ALA A 22 -2.66 -10.54 -7.56
CA ALA A 22 -2.86 -11.52 -8.64
C ALA A 22 -1.53 -12.01 -9.26
N GLY A 23 -0.71 -12.68 -8.45
CA GLY A 23 0.45 -13.47 -8.93
C GLY A 23 0.03 -14.93 -9.20
N CYS A 24 -0.19 -15.23 -10.49
CA CYS A 24 -0.17 -16.54 -11.18
C CYS A 24 -1.03 -17.75 -10.70
N ARG A 25 -2.08 -17.97 -11.50
CA ARG A 25 -2.65 -19.17 -12.19
C ARG A 25 -2.42 -20.60 -11.64
N ASP A 26 -3.57 -21.26 -11.40
CA ASP A 26 -3.76 -22.70 -11.16
C ASP A 26 -3.23 -23.59 -12.28
N LYS A 27 -2.50 -24.65 -11.91
CA LYS A 27 -2.43 -25.88 -12.70
C LYS A 27 -3.64 -26.73 -12.34
N THR A 28 -4.55 -26.87 -13.29
CA THR A 28 -5.58 -27.89 -13.27
C THR A 28 -4.90 -29.25 -13.40
N GLU A 29 -5.04 -30.12 -12.41
CA GLU A 29 -4.92 -31.56 -12.61
C GLU A 29 -6.13 -32.27 -12.01
N GLU A 30 -6.59 -33.23 -12.80
CA GLU A 30 -7.83 -33.98 -12.70
C GLU A 30 -7.89 -34.91 -11.48
N GLU A 31 -9.14 -35.26 -11.15
CA GLU A 31 -9.55 -36.34 -10.27
C GLU A 31 -8.64 -37.58 -10.32
N LYS A 32 -8.29 -38.08 -9.13
CA LYS A 32 -8.54 -39.48 -8.75
C LYS A 32 -8.42 -39.67 -7.24
N SER A 33 -9.56 -39.95 -6.60
CA SER A 33 -9.57 -40.68 -5.33
C SER A 33 -9.14 -42.14 -5.55
N PRO A 34 -8.52 -42.81 -4.57
CA PRO A 34 -9.31 -43.80 -3.82
C PRO A 34 -9.00 -43.89 -2.31
N LYS A 35 -9.83 -44.71 -1.66
CA LYS A 35 -10.16 -44.86 -0.24
C LYS A 35 -9.10 -45.56 0.65
N ALA A 36 -9.11 -45.11 1.91
CA ALA A 36 -9.02 -45.77 3.23
C ALA A 36 -8.63 -47.26 3.41
N GLU A 37 -7.78 -47.52 4.43
CA GLU A 37 -7.85 -48.55 5.50
C GLU A 37 -6.75 -48.24 6.55
N LYS A 38 -7.05 -47.87 7.81
CA LYS A 38 -7.42 -48.60 9.06
C LYS A 38 -6.26 -49.23 9.87
N GLY A 39 -6.16 -48.79 11.14
CA GLY A 39 -5.52 -49.48 12.28
C GLY A 39 -4.02 -49.20 12.46
N VAL A 40 -3.43 -49.03 13.65
CA VAL A 40 -3.74 -49.55 14.99
C VAL A 40 -2.95 -48.75 16.06
N GLU A 41 -3.62 -48.52 17.19
CA GLU A 41 -3.20 -48.31 18.60
C GLU A 41 -2.08 -47.34 19.05
N ALA A 42 -2.48 -46.50 20.01
CA ALA A 42 -1.66 -45.88 21.05
C ALA A 42 -1.41 -46.87 22.21
N PRO A 43 -0.51 -46.51 23.14
CA PRO A 43 -0.97 -46.47 24.54
C PRO A 43 -0.61 -45.19 25.31
N LEU A 44 -1.45 -45.04 26.35
CA LEU A 44 -1.59 -44.09 27.46
C LEU A 44 -0.31 -43.80 28.29
N VAL A 45 -0.02 -42.55 28.73
CA VAL A 45 -0.49 -41.75 29.91
C VAL A 45 0.31 -41.98 31.21
N GLU A 46 0.88 -40.90 31.75
CA GLU A 46 1.00 -40.54 33.19
C GLU A 46 1.31 -39.01 33.27
N GLU A 47 0.39 -38.12 33.63
CA GLU A 47 0.08 -37.56 34.97
C GLU A 47 1.32 -37.04 35.77
N GLN A 48 1.38 -35.91 36.47
CA GLN A 48 0.57 -34.70 36.71
C GLN A 48 1.51 -33.61 37.34
N LYS A 49 1.06 -32.34 37.28
CA LYS A 49 1.54 -31.00 37.78
C LYS A 49 1.90 -30.92 39.31
N PRO A 50 2.29 -29.77 39.97
CA PRO A 50 2.41 -28.35 39.54
C PRO A 50 3.52 -27.43 40.18
N ARG A 51 3.59 -26.18 39.66
CA ARG A 51 3.78 -24.86 40.37
C ARG A 51 5.22 -24.29 40.55
N ALA A 52 5.47 -23.11 39.95
CA ALA A 52 5.81 -21.85 40.64
C ALA A 52 6.17 -20.71 39.64
N GLN A 53 5.52 -19.54 39.77
CA GLN A 53 6.11 -18.21 39.52
C GLN A 53 6.64 -17.72 40.89
N PRO A 54 7.67 -16.84 41.01
CA PRO A 54 7.65 -15.50 40.38
C PRO A 54 9.00 -14.81 40.02
N GLN A 55 8.86 -13.73 39.22
CA GLN A 55 9.52 -12.41 39.30
C GLN A 55 10.91 -12.09 38.68
N ALA A 56 10.90 -10.84 38.17
CA ALA A 56 11.95 -9.81 38.06
C ALA A 56 12.79 -9.70 36.76
N GLN A 57 12.63 -8.53 36.12
CA GLN A 57 13.38 -7.98 34.98
C GLN A 57 14.86 -7.74 35.31
N PRO A 58 15.69 -7.52 34.28
CA PRO A 58 16.53 -6.33 34.28
C PRO A 58 16.22 -5.40 33.11
N GLN A 59 16.08 -4.12 33.45
CA GLN A 59 16.09 -2.98 32.54
C GLN A 59 17.43 -2.92 31.79
N SER A 60 17.41 -2.60 30.50
CA SER A 60 18.59 -2.12 29.77
C SER A 60 18.23 -0.82 29.06
N GLN A 61 19.07 0.19 29.32
CA GLN A 61 18.95 1.57 28.86
C GLN A 61 19.59 1.75 27.47
N LEU A 62 18.75 2.22 26.53
CA LEU A 62 18.93 3.28 25.50
C LEU A 62 20.24 3.49 24.70
N GLY A 63 20.05 3.62 23.37
CA GLY A 63 20.81 4.43 22.39
C GLY A 63 19.84 4.97 21.30
N PRO A 64 20.17 6.06 20.55
CA PRO A 64 19.23 7.12 20.16
C PRO A 64 18.57 7.00 18.77
N GLU A 65 17.49 7.79 18.58
CA GLU A 65 16.71 8.07 17.35
C GLU A 65 15.68 6.96 16.99
N GLU A 66 14.37 7.16 17.10
CA GLU A 66 13.54 8.28 16.65
C GLU A 66 12.45 8.49 17.72
N ARG A 67 12.50 9.63 18.44
CA ARG A 67 11.41 10.00 19.34
C ARG A 67 10.21 10.34 18.47
N VAL A 68 9.28 9.40 18.32
CA VAL A 68 7.90 9.74 17.99
C VAL A 68 7.44 10.71 19.06
N THR A 69 7.34 11.98 18.68
CA THR A 69 6.75 13.03 19.50
C THR A 69 5.33 12.58 19.84
N VAL A 70 5.16 12.07 21.06
CA VAL A 70 3.87 12.08 21.73
C VAL A 70 3.53 13.56 21.85
N TYR A 71 2.68 14.06 20.96
CA TYR A 71 2.18 15.42 21.06
C TYR A 71 1.41 15.52 22.38
N ALA A 72 2.05 16.15 23.37
CA ALA A 72 1.32 16.82 24.43
C ALA A 72 0.27 17.70 23.75
N LEU A 73 -0.97 17.66 24.24
CA LEU A 73 -2.07 18.51 23.80
C LEU A 73 -1.57 19.97 23.78
N SER A 74 -1.15 20.41 22.61
CA SER A 74 -0.67 21.77 22.38
C SER A 74 -1.86 22.69 22.51
N GLU A 75 -1.65 23.92 23.00
CA GLU A 75 -2.69 24.93 23.07
C GLU A 75 -3.51 24.98 21.76
N PRO A 76 -4.83 25.23 21.83
CA PRO A 76 -5.66 25.28 20.63
C PRO A 76 -5.05 26.26 19.63
N LEU A 77 -4.59 25.74 18.49
CA LEU A 77 -4.13 26.58 17.40
C LEU A 77 -5.27 27.50 16.97
N PRO A 78 -4.98 28.76 16.58
CA PRO A 78 -6.02 29.61 16.01
C PRO A 78 -6.65 28.92 14.78
N PRO A 79 -7.93 29.16 14.48
CA PRO A 79 -8.59 28.62 13.30
C PRO A 79 -7.78 28.92 12.04
N ALA A 80 -7.76 27.97 11.10
CA ALA A 80 -7.05 28.16 9.83
C ALA A 80 -7.70 29.28 9.02
N SER A 81 -6.88 30.17 8.46
CA SER A 81 -7.31 31.20 7.53
C SER A 81 -7.85 30.60 6.22
N ALA A 82 -8.65 31.37 5.48
CA ALA A 82 -9.19 30.92 4.19
C ALA A 82 -8.09 30.58 3.17
N GLU A 83 -6.95 31.30 3.21
CA GLU A 83 -5.80 31.04 2.34
C GLU A 83 -5.09 29.73 2.70
N GLU A 84 -4.90 29.47 4.00
CA GLU A 84 -4.35 28.20 4.49
C GLU A 84 -5.23 27.01 4.10
N LEU A 85 -6.55 27.15 4.27
CA LEU A 85 -7.52 26.12 3.88
C LEU A 85 -7.51 25.87 2.36
N ALA A 86 -7.43 26.92 1.55
CA ALA A 86 -7.38 26.79 0.09
C ALA A 86 -6.08 26.14 -0.39
N LEU A 87 -4.94 26.42 0.25
CA LEU A 87 -3.69 25.71 -0.02
C LEU A 87 -3.76 24.25 0.42
N ALA A 88 -4.27 24.00 1.62
CA ALA A 88 -4.43 22.65 2.14
C ALA A 88 -5.31 21.79 1.23
N GLN A 89 -6.45 22.32 0.77
CA GLN A 89 -7.32 21.59 -0.15
C GLN A 89 -6.59 21.23 -1.45
N ARG A 90 -5.83 22.17 -2.05
CA ARG A 90 -5.04 21.90 -3.25
C ARG A 90 -4.00 20.80 -3.05
N ARG A 91 -3.40 20.69 -1.86
CA ARG A 91 -2.44 19.61 -1.52
C ARG A 91 -3.12 18.25 -1.40
N VAL A 92 -4.29 18.19 -0.76
CA VAL A 92 -5.09 16.96 -0.67
C VAL A 92 -5.57 16.53 -2.07
N ASP A 93 -6.08 17.45 -2.87
CA ASP A 93 -6.53 17.18 -4.24
C ASP A 93 -5.37 16.66 -5.10
N TYR A 94 -4.20 17.29 -4.99
CA TYR A 94 -3.00 16.82 -5.67
C TYR A 94 -2.62 15.41 -5.24
N ALA A 95 -2.65 15.09 -3.95
CA ALA A 95 -2.33 13.75 -3.46
C ALA A 95 -3.31 12.69 -3.97
N ASN A 96 -4.60 13.01 -4.04
CA ASN A 96 -5.63 12.12 -4.61
C ASN A 96 -5.39 11.87 -6.11
N ILE A 97 -5.03 12.91 -6.87
CA ILE A 97 -4.66 12.78 -8.29
C ILE A 97 -3.39 11.93 -8.43
N ALA A 98 -2.38 12.21 -7.60
CA ALA A 98 -1.12 11.47 -7.60
C ALA A 98 -1.33 9.97 -7.37
N ASP A 99 -2.11 9.60 -6.34
CA ASP A 99 -2.46 8.21 -6.03
C ASP A 99 -3.19 7.53 -7.19
N ARG A 100 -4.14 8.23 -7.84
CA ARG A 100 -4.88 7.71 -9.00
C ARG A 100 -3.96 7.42 -10.19
N GLU A 101 -3.08 8.35 -10.54
CA GLU A 101 -2.19 8.17 -11.70
C GLU A 101 -1.10 7.12 -11.42
N LEU A 102 -0.58 7.03 -10.19
CA LEU A 102 0.33 5.96 -9.78
C LEU A 102 -0.36 4.59 -9.80
N SER A 103 -1.66 4.54 -9.56
CA SER A 103 -2.50 3.34 -9.69
C SER A 103 -2.98 3.10 -11.14
N SER A 104 -2.71 4.00 -12.08
CA SER A 104 -3.08 3.82 -13.49
C SER A 104 -2.13 2.85 -14.20
N LEU A 105 -2.36 2.61 -15.50
CA LEU A 105 -1.40 1.89 -16.33
C LEU A 105 -0.01 2.54 -16.31
N CYS A 106 0.08 3.87 -16.21
CA CYS A 106 1.35 4.59 -16.18
C CYS A 106 2.24 4.12 -15.02
N GLY A 107 1.66 4.01 -13.81
CA GLY A 107 2.41 3.62 -12.63
C GLY A 107 2.59 2.13 -12.40
N ARG A 108 1.73 1.30 -13.00
CA ARG A 108 1.77 -0.16 -12.88
C ARG A 108 2.54 -0.87 -14.00
N TYR A 109 2.91 -0.16 -15.06
CA TYR A 109 3.59 -0.78 -16.20
C TYR A 109 4.95 -1.41 -15.85
N PRO A 110 5.81 -0.81 -15.01
CA PRO A 110 7.04 -1.46 -14.56
C PRO A 110 6.82 -2.80 -13.84
N GLN A 111 5.74 -2.91 -13.05
CA GLN A 111 5.34 -4.15 -12.38
C GLN A 111 4.87 -5.20 -13.39
N LEU A 112 4.12 -4.80 -14.42
CA LEU A 112 3.76 -5.71 -15.51
C LEU A 112 5.03 -6.27 -16.16
N ILE A 113 5.99 -5.42 -16.53
CA ILE A 113 7.28 -5.88 -17.07
C ILE A 113 7.96 -6.90 -16.15
N MET A 114 7.96 -6.66 -14.83
CA MET A 114 8.53 -7.58 -13.85
C MET A 114 7.87 -8.97 -13.85
N LEU A 115 6.54 -9.06 -13.96
CA LEU A 115 5.85 -10.35 -14.13
C LEU A 115 6.36 -11.10 -15.38
N GLY A 116 6.71 -10.36 -16.43
CA GLY A 116 7.24 -10.92 -17.67
C GLY A 116 8.67 -11.43 -17.53
N VAL A 117 9.48 -10.77 -16.71
CA VAL A 117 10.84 -11.21 -16.35
C VAL A 117 10.79 -12.47 -15.49
N GLU A 118 9.82 -12.55 -14.58
CA GLU A 118 9.62 -13.72 -13.73
C GLU A 118 9.20 -14.95 -14.54
N GLU A 119 8.28 -14.78 -15.50
CA GLU A 119 7.94 -15.85 -16.44
C GLU A 119 9.18 -16.34 -17.18
N TYR A 120 10.03 -15.42 -17.63
CA TYR A 120 11.28 -15.78 -18.30
C TYR A 120 12.20 -16.60 -17.41
N ARG A 121 12.30 -16.27 -16.12
CA ARG A 121 13.10 -17.06 -15.17
C ARG A 121 12.55 -18.46 -14.93
N ASN A 122 11.24 -18.63 -14.98
CA ASN A 122 10.59 -19.89 -14.64
C ASN A 122 10.50 -20.84 -15.83
N SER A 123 10.21 -20.32 -17.02
CA SER A 123 9.88 -21.13 -18.19
C SER A 123 10.70 -20.81 -19.43
N TYR A 124 11.65 -19.86 -19.35
CA TYR A 124 12.36 -19.30 -20.52
C TYR A 124 11.41 -18.72 -21.58
N THR A 125 10.18 -18.37 -21.19
CA THR A 125 9.20 -17.69 -22.04
C THR A 125 8.88 -16.30 -21.49
N THR A 126 8.22 -15.44 -22.25
CA THR A 126 7.78 -14.14 -21.73
C THR A 126 6.27 -14.01 -21.84
N LEU A 127 5.64 -13.45 -20.81
CA LEU A 127 4.24 -13.02 -20.90
C LEU A 127 4.06 -11.95 -21.98
N GLY A 128 3.01 -12.06 -22.78
CA GLY A 128 2.55 -10.93 -23.58
C GLY A 128 1.65 -10.05 -22.73
N PHE A 129 2.05 -8.81 -22.48
CA PHE A 129 1.09 -7.79 -22.00
C PHE A 129 0.26 -7.27 -23.17
N GLY A 130 -0.90 -6.68 -22.88
CA GLY A 130 -1.75 -6.05 -23.89
C GLY A 130 -0.99 -5.04 -24.77
N LYS A 131 -1.57 -4.67 -25.92
CA LYS A 131 -0.95 -3.69 -26.84
C LYS A 131 -0.83 -2.29 -26.26
N ASP A 132 -1.56 -2.01 -25.19
CA ASP A 132 -1.61 -0.70 -24.56
C ASP A 132 -0.32 -0.44 -23.80
N LYS A 133 0.45 0.55 -24.29
CA LYS A 133 1.64 1.07 -23.63
C LYS A 133 1.36 2.47 -23.11
N PRO A 134 1.82 2.82 -21.90
CA PRO A 134 1.76 4.19 -21.43
C PRO A 134 2.69 5.09 -22.25
N SER A 135 2.28 6.35 -22.45
CA SER A 135 3.11 7.34 -23.15
C SER A 135 4.44 7.55 -22.41
N ALA A 136 5.51 7.92 -23.13
CA ALA A 136 6.88 8.03 -22.59
C ALA A 136 7.02 8.98 -21.38
N THR A 137 6.12 9.94 -21.26
CA THR A 137 6.17 11.00 -20.25
C THR A 137 4.91 11.03 -19.38
N CYS A 138 4.22 9.90 -19.25
CA CYS A 138 2.91 9.84 -18.58
C CYS A 138 2.98 10.28 -17.11
N MET A 139 4.10 10.06 -16.40
CA MET A 139 4.26 10.53 -15.02
C MET A 139 4.47 12.04 -14.99
N ALA A 140 5.44 12.52 -15.74
CA ALA A 140 5.81 13.93 -15.76
C ALA A 140 4.66 14.84 -16.24
N TYR A 141 3.76 14.36 -17.10
CA TYR A 141 2.57 15.13 -17.49
C TYR A 141 1.34 14.85 -16.64
N GLY A 142 1.14 13.61 -16.19
CA GLY A 142 -0.06 13.21 -15.45
C GLY A 142 -0.13 13.82 -14.05
N ILE A 143 1.03 13.96 -13.39
CA ILE A 143 1.12 14.37 -11.98
C ILE A 143 2.24 15.37 -11.71
N ALA A 144 2.52 16.28 -12.66
CA ALA A 144 3.43 17.38 -12.39
C ALA A 144 2.92 18.25 -11.22
N PRO A 145 3.79 18.65 -10.27
CA PRO A 145 3.42 19.58 -9.21
C PRO A 145 2.86 20.88 -9.77
N ALA A 146 1.62 21.21 -9.40
CA ALA A 146 1.01 22.49 -9.76
C ALA A 146 1.68 23.65 -9.00
N ARG A 147 1.73 24.83 -9.63
CA ARG A 147 2.42 25.99 -9.06
C ARG A 147 1.83 26.38 -7.71
N GLY A 148 2.70 26.51 -6.70
CA GLY A 148 2.33 26.96 -5.36
C GLY A 148 1.63 25.91 -4.50
N VAL A 149 1.58 24.63 -4.92
CA VAL A 149 1.12 23.53 -4.06
C VAL A 149 2.23 23.09 -3.10
N PHE A 150 3.45 22.99 -3.62
CA PHE A 150 4.66 22.66 -2.89
C PHE A 150 5.61 23.86 -2.88
N ASP A 151 6.58 23.85 -1.97
CA ASP A 151 7.65 24.82 -2.02
C ASP A 151 8.57 24.59 -3.25
N PRO A 152 9.46 25.53 -3.59
CA PRO A 152 10.30 25.41 -4.78
C PRO A 152 11.25 24.22 -4.78
N GLU A 153 11.78 23.84 -3.62
CA GLU A 153 12.73 22.73 -3.47
C GLU A 153 12.01 21.39 -3.68
N GLU A 154 10.88 21.20 -3.01
CA GLU A 154 10.00 20.06 -3.19
C GLU A 154 9.49 19.95 -4.61
N THR A 155 9.10 21.07 -5.22
CA THR A 155 8.65 21.10 -6.61
C THR A 155 9.74 20.60 -7.56
N ALA A 156 10.99 21.02 -7.34
CA ALA A 156 12.11 20.58 -8.15
C ALA A 156 12.39 19.08 -7.95
N GLU A 157 12.37 18.61 -6.70
CA GLU A 157 12.61 17.21 -6.36
C GLU A 157 11.51 16.29 -6.91
N LEU A 158 10.24 16.64 -6.73
CA LEU A 158 9.11 15.89 -7.28
C LEU A 158 9.21 15.78 -8.81
N LYS A 159 9.54 16.87 -9.51
CA LYS A 159 9.75 16.85 -10.97
C LYS A 159 10.90 15.94 -11.37
N ARG A 160 12.01 15.98 -10.63
CA ARG A 160 13.17 15.11 -10.87
C ARG A 160 12.80 13.64 -10.71
N LEU A 161 12.08 13.29 -9.65
CA LEU A 161 11.62 11.92 -9.39
C LEU A 161 10.66 11.42 -10.48
N LEU A 162 9.74 12.27 -10.96
CA LEU A 162 8.84 11.93 -12.06
C LEU A 162 9.60 11.67 -13.37
N ALA A 163 10.57 12.53 -13.70
CA ALA A 163 11.41 12.36 -14.88
C ALA A 163 12.27 11.08 -14.80
N GLU A 164 12.80 10.77 -13.62
CA GLU A 164 13.56 9.54 -13.38
C GLU A 164 12.69 8.30 -13.54
N MET A 165 11.48 8.31 -12.97
CA MET A 165 10.51 7.21 -13.14
C MET A 165 10.13 6.98 -14.61
N ASP A 166 9.87 8.04 -15.37
CA ASP A 166 9.57 7.93 -16.80
C ASP A 166 10.76 7.36 -17.58
N ARG A 167 11.97 7.81 -17.28
CA ARG A 167 13.21 7.31 -17.89
C ARG A 167 13.42 5.82 -17.59
N LEU A 168 13.37 5.43 -16.32
CA LEU A 168 13.59 4.04 -15.89
C LEU A 168 12.57 3.10 -16.51
N ARG A 169 11.30 3.51 -16.60
CA ARG A 169 10.26 2.75 -17.28
C ARG A 169 10.54 2.57 -18.77
N GLN A 170 11.01 3.60 -19.46
CA GLN A 170 11.38 3.50 -20.88
C GLN A 170 12.58 2.55 -21.09
N ASP A 171 13.57 2.61 -20.21
CA ASP A 171 14.71 1.69 -20.25
C ASP A 171 14.26 0.23 -20.02
N MET A 172 13.38 0.00 -19.02
CA MET A 172 12.77 -1.31 -18.79
C MET A 172 11.95 -1.80 -19.99
N ASP A 173 11.14 -0.94 -20.63
CA ASP A 173 10.35 -1.32 -21.80
C ASP A 173 11.26 -1.76 -22.96
N ARG A 174 12.36 -1.03 -23.21
CA ARG A 174 13.34 -1.35 -24.26
C ARG A 174 14.04 -2.69 -23.99
N ASP A 175 14.50 -2.90 -22.76
CA ASP A 175 15.17 -4.14 -22.37
C ASP A 175 14.19 -5.32 -22.41
N TYR A 176 12.94 -5.10 -22.04
CA TYR A 176 11.90 -6.11 -22.11
C TYR A 176 11.54 -6.49 -23.54
N GLU A 177 11.41 -5.54 -24.46
CA GLU A 177 11.23 -5.84 -25.88
C GLU A 177 12.38 -6.65 -26.48
N SER A 178 13.61 -6.33 -26.04
CA SER A 178 14.80 -7.08 -26.42
C SER A 178 14.73 -8.52 -25.90
N LEU A 179 14.29 -8.71 -24.65
CA LEU A 179 14.08 -10.03 -24.05
C LEU A 179 12.99 -10.82 -24.78
N ARG A 180 11.86 -10.18 -25.12
CA ARG A 180 10.78 -10.82 -25.89
C ARG A 180 11.23 -11.25 -27.27
N SER A 181 12.05 -10.43 -27.93
CA SER A 181 12.59 -10.73 -29.25
C SER A 181 13.57 -11.90 -29.17
N TYR A 182 14.46 -11.87 -28.16
CA TYR A 182 15.41 -12.95 -27.87
C TYR A 182 14.72 -14.31 -27.70
N VAL A 183 13.69 -14.37 -26.84
CA VAL A 183 12.95 -15.60 -26.54
C VAL A 183 12.18 -16.16 -27.74
N LYS A 184 11.74 -15.29 -28.66
CA LYS A 184 10.97 -15.71 -29.85
C LYS A 184 11.85 -16.14 -31.03
N ASP A 185 13.13 -15.78 -31.01
CA ASP A 185 14.03 -16.05 -32.11
C ASP A 185 14.52 -17.50 -32.07
N THR A 186 13.89 -18.35 -32.87
CA THR A 186 14.23 -19.78 -32.97
C THR A 186 15.57 -20.05 -33.64
N SER A 187 16.23 -19.03 -34.20
CA SER A 187 17.57 -19.16 -34.79
C SER A 187 18.69 -19.05 -33.75
N ILE A 188 18.39 -18.59 -32.54
CA ILE A 188 19.37 -18.43 -31.46
C ILE A 188 19.57 -19.78 -30.76
N VAL A 189 20.82 -20.20 -30.64
CA VAL A 189 21.22 -21.24 -29.68
C VAL A 189 21.34 -20.58 -28.32
N ASP A 190 20.28 -20.69 -27.51
CA ASP A 190 20.18 -20.04 -26.21
C ASP A 190 21.18 -20.64 -25.22
N ASP A 191 22.15 -19.83 -24.78
CA ASP A 191 23.11 -20.15 -23.71
C ASP A 191 22.68 -19.55 -22.35
N GLY A 192 21.50 -18.94 -22.30
CA GLY A 192 20.90 -18.27 -21.16
C GLY A 192 21.54 -16.92 -20.79
N ARG A 193 22.69 -16.55 -21.36
CA ARG A 193 23.48 -15.39 -20.88
C ARG A 193 22.85 -14.07 -21.25
N LEU A 194 22.38 -13.93 -22.49
CA LEU A 194 21.77 -12.69 -22.96
C LEU A 194 20.45 -12.42 -22.23
N GLY A 195 19.56 -13.40 -22.16
CA GLY A 195 18.29 -13.26 -21.46
C GLY A 195 18.48 -13.02 -19.95
N SER A 196 19.44 -13.70 -19.30
CA SER A 196 19.76 -13.43 -17.88
C SER A 196 20.29 -12.02 -17.65
N ARG A 197 21.12 -11.49 -18.57
CA ARG A 197 21.62 -10.12 -18.51
C ARG A 197 20.50 -9.09 -18.65
N LEU A 198 19.59 -9.29 -19.61
CA LEU A 198 18.43 -8.42 -19.82
C LEU A 198 17.50 -8.45 -18.61
N ALA A 199 17.16 -9.63 -18.11
CA ALA A 199 16.38 -9.81 -16.89
C ALA A 199 17.00 -9.08 -15.69
N GLY A 200 18.31 -9.24 -15.46
CA GLY A 200 19.00 -8.55 -14.37
C GLY A 200 19.03 -7.02 -14.51
N GLN A 201 19.12 -6.50 -15.74
CA GLN A 201 19.07 -5.06 -15.98
C GLN A 201 17.67 -4.48 -15.73
N ILE A 202 16.62 -5.19 -16.15
CA ILE A 202 15.23 -4.81 -15.90
C ILE A 202 14.95 -4.76 -14.39
N GLU A 203 15.41 -5.77 -13.63
CA GLU A 203 15.25 -5.78 -12.18
C GLU A 203 15.97 -4.64 -11.47
N LYS A 204 17.19 -4.33 -11.91
CA LYS A 204 17.95 -3.21 -11.38
C LYS A 204 17.19 -1.90 -11.60
N ASN A 205 16.67 -1.70 -12.81
CA ASN A 205 15.89 -0.51 -13.15
C ASN A 205 14.56 -0.46 -12.37
N TYR A 206 13.90 -1.60 -12.17
CA TYR A 206 12.69 -1.69 -11.35
C TYR A 206 12.95 -1.27 -9.90
N ARG A 207 14.04 -1.74 -9.28
CA ARG A 207 14.41 -1.34 -7.91
C ARG A 207 14.62 0.18 -7.80
N ALA A 208 15.31 0.79 -8.77
CA ALA A 208 15.49 2.23 -8.82
C ALA A 208 14.16 2.98 -9.04
N TYR A 209 13.26 2.42 -9.85
CA TYR A 209 11.93 2.98 -10.09
C TYR A 209 11.11 2.96 -8.80
N ALA A 210 11.07 1.81 -8.11
CA ALA A 210 10.34 1.64 -6.86
C ALA A 210 10.85 2.60 -5.76
N GLN A 211 12.17 2.81 -5.66
CA GLN A 211 12.76 3.79 -4.76
C GLN A 211 12.33 5.23 -5.09
N SER A 212 12.31 5.59 -6.38
CA SER A 212 11.88 6.91 -6.83
C SER A 212 10.39 7.14 -6.57
N GLN A 213 9.57 6.11 -6.79
CA GLN A 213 8.14 6.12 -6.53
C GLN A 213 7.85 6.28 -5.04
N GLU A 214 8.54 5.53 -4.17
CA GLU A 214 8.39 5.63 -2.72
C GLU A 214 8.82 7.02 -2.22
N ARG A 215 9.95 7.54 -2.70
CA ARG A 215 10.40 8.89 -2.34
C ARG A 215 9.39 9.96 -2.76
N TYR A 216 8.84 9.84 -3.98
CA TYR A 216 7.80 10.73 -4.47
C TYR A 216 6.55 10.67 -3.58
N ARG A 217 6.06 9.47 -3.27
CA ARG A 217 4.88 9.26 -2.40
C ARG A 217 5.11 9.81 -1.01
N SER A 218 6.27 9.58 -0.41
CA SER A 218 6.61 10.08 0.93
C SER A 218 6.46 11.60 1.06
N ILE A 219 6.95 12.36 0.07
CA ILE A 219 6.82 13.83 0.05
C ILE A 219 5.34 14.23 -0.08
N VAL A 220 4.63 13.64 -1.04
CA VAL A 220 3.22 13.98 -1.32
C VAL A 220 2.31 13.62 -0.14
N GLU A 221 2.48 12.44 0.44
CA GLU A 221 1.72 11.96 1.61
C GLU A 221 1.98 12.82 2.85
N SER A 222 3.24 13.18 3.11
CA SER A 222 3.59 14.04 4.24
C SER A 222 2.90 15.40 4.14
N ARG A 223 2.93 16.04 2.97
CA ARG A 223 2.25 17.33 2.76
C ARG A 223 0.75 17.23 2.72
N ALA A 224 0.21 16.10 2.27
CA ALA A 224 -1.22 15.83 2.34
C ALA A 224 -1.69 15.66 3.79
N ALA A 225 -0.91 15.00 4.66
CA ALA A 225 -1.21 14.86 6.08
C ALA A 225 -1.20 16.22 6.80
N GLU A 226 -0.19 17.07 6.56
CA GLU A 226 -0.15 18.44 7.10
C GLU A 226 -1.34 19.29 6.62
N ALA A 227 -1.70 19.15 5.34
CA ALA A 227 -2.86 19.82 4.77
C ALA A 227 -4.17 19.34 5.40
N GLN A 228 -4.32 18.02 5.56
CA GLN A 228 -5.47 17.41 6.21
C GLN A 228 -5.59 17.86 7.67
N ASP A 229 -4.48 18.02 8.38
CA ASP A 229 -4.45 18.58 9.73
C ASP A 229 -4.92 20.03 9.79
N THR A 230 -4.59 20.82 8.77
CA THR A 230 -5.05 22.20 8.63
C THR A 230 -6.54 22.26 8.37
N ILE A 231 -7.04 21.41 7.46
CA ILE A 231 -8.47 21.28 7.14
C ILE A 231 -9.29 20.85 8.36
N LEU A 232 -8.76 19.91 9.14
CA LEU A 232 -9.46 19.30 10.27
C LEU A 232 -9.19 19.98 11.61
N ARG A 233 -8.51 21.14 11.63
CA ARG A 233 -8.02 21.78 12.86
C ARG A 233 -9.08 21.86 13.96
N ASP A 234 -10.30 22.25 13.59
CA ASP A 234 -11.44 22.43 14.49
C ASP A 234 -12.50 21.30 14.35
N HIS A 235 -12.18 20.22 13.62
CA HIS A 235 -13.13 19.15 13.35
C HIS A 235 -13.22 18.15 14.52
N PRO A 236 -14.42 17.83 15.05
CA PRO A 236 -14.56 16.94 16.20
C PRO A 236 -14.09 15.50 15.94
N LEU A 237 -14.04 15.10 14.66
CA LEU A 237 -13.56 13.78 14.24
C LEU A 237 -12.12 13.79 13.67
N ARG A 238 -11.34 14.86 13.91
CA ARG A 238 -9.96 14.98 13.41
C ARG A 238 -9.12 13.71 13.66
N ASP A 239 -9.13 13.19 14.88
CA ASP A 239 -8.34 12.02 15.24
C ASP A 239 -8.83 10.72 14.58
N HIS A 240 -10.13 10.62 14.31
CA HIS A 240 -10.72 9.46 13.60
C HIS A 240 -10.26 9.46 12.14
N VAL A 241 -10.30 10.64 11.50
CA VAL A 241 -9.89 10.80 10.11
C VAL A 241 -8.39 10.54 9.94
N ARG A 242 -7.56 11.08 10.83
CA ARG A 242 -6.11 10.86 10.83
C ARG A 242 -5.75 9.38 10.93
N LEU A 243 -6.29 8.69 11.95
CA LEU A 243 -6.00 7.27 12.14
C LEU A 243 -6.50 6.42 10.96
N ALA A 244 -7.67 6.74 10.40
CA ALA A 244 -8.18 6.05 9.22
C ALA A 244 -7.27 6.25 7.99
N ALA A 245 -6.79 7.47 7.76
CA ALA A 245 -5.85 7.77 6.67
C ALA A 245 -4.50 7.05 6.87
N ASP A 246 -3.95 7.06 8.08
CA ASP A 246 -2.71 6.37 8.44
C ASP A 246 -2.83 4.86 8.19
N MET A 247 -3.92 4.24 8.65
CA MET A 247 -4.19 2.81 8.42
C MET A 247 -4.23 2.47 6.92
N MET A 248 -4.90 3.29 6.11
CA MET A 248 -4.95 3.08 4.66
C MET A 248 -3.58 3.24 3.98
N SER A 249 -2.77 4.21 4.43
CA SER A 249 -1.39 4.36 3.94
C SER A 249 -0.52 3.15 4.29
N ILE A 250 -0.59 2.67 5.53
CA ILE A 250 0.14 1.46 5.97
C ILE A 250 -0.28 0.24 5.14
N LEU A 251 -1.58 0.03 4.97
CA LEU A 251 -2.09 -1.10 4.19
C LEU A 251 -1.67 -1.03 2.72
N ARG A 252 -1.60 0.16 2.12
CA ARG A 252 -1.07 0.34 0.76
C ARG A 252 0.41 -0.04 0.70
N ARG A 253 1.24 0.40 1.65
CA ARG A 253 2.67 0.01 1.70
C ARG A 253 2.87 -1.49 1.87
N ILE A 254 2.01 -2.13 2.67
CA ILE A 254 1.99 -3.60 2.80
C ILE A 254 1.64 -4.23 1.46
N ALA A 255 0.65 -3.68 0.74
CA ALA A 255 0.27 -4.18 -0.57
C ALA A 255 1.41 -4.06 -1.58
N ASP A 256 2.06 -2.89 -1.66
CA ASP A 256 3.22 -2.64 -2.52
C ASP A 256 4.37 -3.64 -2.20
N GLY A 257 4.60 -3.95 -0.93
CA GLY A 257 5.60 -4.95 -0.50
C GLY A 257 5.25 -6.39 -0.91
N LEU A 258 3.96 -6.74 -0.98
CA LEU A 258 3.46 -8.06 -1.34
C LEU A 258 3.32 -8.29 -2.86
N GLU A 259 3.42 -7.23 -3.66
CA GLU A 259 3.49 -7.31 -5.12
C GLU A 259 4.83 -7.93 -5.60
N VAL A 260 5.85 -7.98 -4.74
CA VAL A 260 7.09 -8.71 -5.01
C VAL A 260 6.81 -10.22 -4.90
N THR A 261 7.27 -10.98 -5.89
CA THR A 261 7.00 -12.43 -6.00
C THR A 261 7.62 -13.27 -4.89
N ASP A 262 8.64 -12.75 -4.21
CA ASP A 262 9.17 -13.27 -2.95
C ASP A 262 9.31 -12.12 -1.94
N PRO A 263 8.19 -11.71 -1.29
CA PRO A 263 8.22 -10.60 -0.36
C PRO A 263 8.95 -11.06 0.90
N ASP A 264 10.01 -10.34 1.31
CA ASP A 264 10.69 -10.61 2.58
C ASP A 264 9.68 -10.50 3.73
N PRO A 265 9.30 -11.60 4.40
CA PRO A 265 8.29 -11.56 5.45
C PRO A 265 8.67 -10.62 6.60
N ALA A 266 9.97 -10.45 6.85
CA ALA A 266 10.48 -9.54 7.88
C ALA A 266 10.27 -8.06 7.53
N SER A 267 10.19 -7.73 6.23
CA SER A 267 9.87 -6.37 5.78
C SER A 267 8.44 -5.94 6.15
N LEU A 268 7.55 -6.91 6.39
CA LEU A 268 6.14 -6.67 6.71
C LEU A 268 5.85 -6.62 8.21
N ASP A 269 6.78 -7.07 9.07
CA ASP A 269 6.57 -7.14 10.52
C ASP A 269 6.26 -5.77 11.13
N LYS A 270 7.08 -4.76 10.82
CA LYS A 270 6.92 -3.40 11.32
C LYS A 270 5.58 -2.77 10.88
N PRO A 271 5.22 -2.75 9.59
CA PRO A 271 3.95 -2.15 9.17
C PRO A 271 2.74 -2.93 9.69
N ILE A 272 2.79 -4.27 9.79
CA ILE A 272 1.69 -5.08 10.37
C ILE A 272 1.53 -4.79 11.87
N ALA A 273 2.63 -4.69 12.63
CA ALA A 273 2.59 -4.34 14.04
C ALA A 273 1.99 -2.95 14.25
N ARG A 274 2.40 -1.97 13.44
CA ARG A 274 1.86 -0.62 13.47
C ARG A 274 0.36 -0.57 13.14
N LEU A 275 -0.07 -1.29 12.10
CA LEU A 275 -1.49 -1.40 11.73
C LEU A 275 -2.32 -1.95 12.90
N ARG A 276 -1.83 -2.96 13.61
CA ARG A 276 -2.50 -3.53 14.79
C ARG A 276 -2.67 -2.52 15.92
N GLU A 277 -1.63 -1.73 16.19
CA GLU A 277 -1.68 -0.67 17.20
C GLU A 277 -2.68 0.42 16.82
N ASP A 278 -2.64 0.88 15.56
CA ASP A 278 -3.53 1.93 15.07
C ASP A 278 -5.00 1.48 15.06
N ILE A 279 -5.31 0.24 14.68
CA ILE A 279 -6.66 -0.34 14.80
C ILE A 279 -7.11 -0.35 16.26
N THR A 280 -6.26 -0.82 17.17
CA THR A 280 -6.60 -0.90 18.60
C THR A 280 -6.88 0.48 19.20
N ARG A 281 -6.07 1.48 18.82
CA ARG A 281 -6.26 2.87 19.21
C ARG A 281 -7.56 3.43 18.64
N ALA A 282 -7.79 3.23 17.35
CA ALA A 282 -8.95 3.74 16.62
C ALA A 282 -10.28 3.22 17.16
N GLU A 283 -10.32 1.97 17.63
CA GLU A 283 -11.53 1.39 18.22
C GLU A 283 -11.88 1.96 19.59
N ARG A 284 -10.87 2.35 20.36
CA ARG A 284 -11.03 2.93 21.70
C ARG A 284 -11.35 4.42 21.66
N LEU A 285 -11.26 5.06 20.50
CA LEU A 285 -11.64 6.47 20.39
C LEU A 285 -13.14 6.65 20.67
N PRO A 286 -13.49 7.57 21.58
CA PRO A 286 -14.89 7.93 21.81
C PRO A 286 -15.40 8.69 20.57
N PHE A 287 -16.59 8.31 20.10
CA PHE A 287 -17.21 8.99 18.97
C PHE A 287 -18.09 10.14 19.50
N PRO A 288 -17.76 11.42 19.21
CA PRO A 288 -18.44 12.57 19.81
C PRO A 288 -19.88 12.76 19.31
N VAL A 289 -20.21 12.29 18.11
CA VAL A 289 -21.57 12.42 17.53
C VAL A 289 -22.01 11.07 16.94
N PRO A 290 -22.78 10.27 17.67
CA PRO A 290 -23.30 9.00 17.16
C PRO A 290 -24.17 9.21 15.92
N GLY A 291 -24.10 8.28 14.96
CA GLY A 291 -24.90 8.36 13.74
C GLY A 291 -24.32 7.61 12.55
N VAL A 292 -24.71 8.03 11.35
CA VAL A 292 -24.29 7.39 10.08
C VAL A 292 -22.77 7.42 9.92
N THR A 293 -22.12 8.52 10.25
CA THR A 293 -20.66 8.66 10.20
C THR A 293 -19.96 7.68 11.14
N GLU A 294 -20.46 7.51 12.37
CA GLU A 294 -19.94 6.50 13.31
C GLU A 294 -20.11 5.09 12.73
N MET A 295 -21.30 4.76 12.23
CA MET A 295 -21.57 3.44 11.64
C MET A 295 -20.56 3.11 10.52
N HIS A 296 -20.30 4.04 9.59
CA HIS A 296 -19.32 3.83 8.53
C HIS A 296 -17.89 3.68 9.06
N TYR A 297 -17.50 4.49 10.04
CA TYR A 297 -16.20 4.36 10.70
C TYR A 297 -16.01 2.98 11.35
N ARG A 298 -17.02 2.50 12.10
CA ARG A 298 -16.98 1.18 12.74
C ARG A 298 -16.94 0.03 11.72
N HIS A 299 -17.66 0.14 10.60
CA HIS A 299 -17.56 -0.82 9.50
C HIS A 299 -16.18 -0.85 8.86
N PHE A 300 -15.56 0.31 8.66
CA PHE A 300 -14.19 0.41 8.18
C PHE A 300 -13.20 -0.31 9.13
N LEU A 301 -13.28 -0.05 10.44
CA LEU A 301 -12.40 -0.70 11.43
C LEU A 301 -12.59 -2.22 11.47
N LYS A 302 -13.82 -2.71 11.34
CA LYS A 302 -14.10 -4.15 11.23
C LYS A 302 -13.36 -4.77 10.04
N ASP A 303 -13.40 -4.11 8.88
CA ASP A 303 -12.73 -4.61 7.68
C ASP A 303 -11.20 -4.50 7.77
N ALA A 304 -10.68 -3.43 8.37
CA ALA A 304 -9.26 -3.25 8.64
C ALA A 304 -8.72 -4.35 9.59
N ARG A 305 -9.50 -4.75 10.59
CA ARG A 305 -9.20 -5.91 11.44
C ARG A 305 -9.22 -7.22 10.67
N GLY A 306 -10.16 -7.39 9.75
CA GLY A 306 -10.20 -8.54 8.84
C GLY A 306 -8.93 -8.63 7.98
N LEU A 307 -8.48 -7.50 7.43
CA LEU A 307 -7.21 -7.41 6.70
C LEU A 307 -6.02 -7.81 7.57
N LEU A 308 -5.93 -7.25 8.78
CA LEU A 308 -4.85 -7.58 9.71
C LEU A 308 -4.77 -9.09 9.96
N ALA A 309 -5.91 -9.75 10.19
CA ALA A 309 -5.95 -11.19 10.41
C ALA A 309 -5.44 -11.98 9.18
N LEU A 310 -5.83 -11.58 7.98
CA LEU A 310 -5.35 -12.19 6.74
C LEU A 310 -3.86 -11.94 6.49
N LEU A 311 -3.35 -10.76 6.84
CA LEU A 311 -1.92 -10.42 6.73
C LEU A 311 -1.09 -11.28 7.68
N MET A 312 -1.51 -11.40 8.95
CA MET A 312 -0.85 -12.27 9.92
C MET A 312 -0.88 -13.74 9.49
N ARG A 313 -2.00 -14.19 8.90
CA ARG A 313 -2.11 -15.53 8.30
C ARG A 313 -1.12 -15.68 7.13
N GLY A 314 -1.02 -14.68 6.27
CA GLY A 314 -0.09 -14.67 5.14
C GLY A 314 1.38 -14.75 5.56
N GLN A 315 1.77 -14.10 6.67
CA GLN A 315 3.12 -14.23 7.22
C GLN A 315 3.45 -15.67 7.67
N LEU A 316 2.45 -16.42 8.15
CA LEU A 316 2.63 -17.83 8.55
C LEU A 316 2.57 -18.79 7.36
N GLU A 317 1.75 -18.48 6.35
CA GLU A 317 1.45 -19.37 5.22
C GLU A 317 2.12 -18.93 3.90
N SER A 318 3.12 -18.03 3.97
CA SER A 318 3.89 -17.51 2.82
C SER A 318 3.03 -16.87 1.71
N PHE A 319 1.91 -16.23 2.08
CA PHE A 319 1.02 -15.52 1.15
C PHE A 319 0.67 -16.32 -0.12
N HIS A 320 0.31 -17.59 0.01
CA HIS A 320 -0.12 -18.41 -1.13
C HIS A 320 -1.42 -17.86 -1.77
N VAL A 321 -1.76 -18.37 -2.96
CA VAL A 321 -2.83 -17.86 -3.84
C VAL A 321 -4.16 -17.60 -3.11
N GLN A 322 -4.63 -18.50 -2.26
CA GLN A 322 -5.92 -18.33 -1.57
C GLN A 322 -5.88 -17.21 -0.52
N VAL A 323 -4.76 -17.03 0.18
CA VAL A 323 -4.57 -15.92 1.11
C VAL A 323 -4.55 -14.60 0.34
N ARG A 324 -3.84 -14.54 -0.79
CA ARG A 324 -3.80 -13.38 -1.70
C ARG A 324 -5.18 -13.01 -2.24
N THR A 325 -5.97 -13.99 -2.69
CA THR A 325 -7.36 -13.78 -3.14
C THR A 325 -8.22 -13.20 -2.02
N SER A 326 -8.13 -13.75 -0.81
CA SER A 326 -8.86 -13.26 0.35
C SER A 326 -8.45 -11.83 0.73
N LEU A 327 -7.15 -11.53 0.70
CA LEU A 327 -6.60 -10.19 0.94
C LEU A 327 -7.14 -9.19 -0.08
N ASN A 328 -7.17 -9.54 -1.37
CA ASN A 328 -7.70 -8.67 -2.43
C ASN A 328 -9.18 -8.32 -2.21
N ALA A 329 -9.99 -9.32 -1.87
CA ALA A 329 -11.42 -9.13 -1.63
C ALA A 329 -11.65 -8.25 -0.39
N GLN A 330 -10.96 -8.57 0.71
CA GLN A 330 -11.07 -7.83 1.96
C GLN A 330 -10.55 -6.40 1.83
N TRP A 331 -9.48 -6.17 1.05
CA TRP A 331 -8.95 -4.84 0.74
C TRP A 331 -9.97 -3.97 0.02
N SER A 332 -10.61 -4.54 -1.01
CA SER A 332 -11.63 -3.85 -1.79
C SER A 332 -12.82 -3.43 -0.92
N SER A 333 -13.26 -4.31 -0.01
CA SER A 333 -14.30 -4.00 0.97
C SER A 333 -13.87 -2.90 1.95
N CYS A 334 -12.69 -3.05 2.56
CA CYS A 334 -12.16 -2.09 3.53
C CYS A 334 -12.08 -0.68 2.94
N ARG A 335 -11.56 -0.56 1.72
CA ARG A 335 -11.50 0.70 0.98
C ARG A 335 -12.87 1.28 0.68
N GLN A 336 -13.85 0.46 0.28
CA GLN A 336 -15.22 0.93 0.07
C GLN A 336 -15.80 1.51 1.37
N LYS A 337 -15.56 0.86 2.52
CA LYS A 337 -16.02 1.36 3.83
C LYS A 337 -15.30 2.62 4.27
N TYR A 338 -13.99 2.74 4.00
CA TYR A 338 -13.23 3.96 4.22
C TYR A 338 -13.81 5.12 3.42
N ASN A 339 -14.05 4.93 2.12
CA ASN A 339 -14.64 5.97 1.27
C ASN A 339 -16.05 6.35 1.74
N ALA A 340 -16.88 5.38 2.14
CA ALA A 340 -18.20 5.69 2.70
C ALA A 340 -18.12 6.49 4.02
N PHE A 341 -17.09 6.26 4.84
CA PHE A 341 -16.83 7.08 6.02
C PHE A 341 -16.43 8.52 5.65
N VAL A 342 -15.53 8.67 4.66
CA VAL A 342 -15.13 9.98 4.12
C VAL A 342 -16.32 10.73 3.52
N ASP A 343 -17.18 10.06 2.76
CA ASP A 343 -18.38 10.65 2.17
C ASP A 343 -19.39 11.07 3.25
N ALA A 344 -19.56 10.27 4.30
CA ALA A 344 -20.44 10.61 5.42
C ALA A 344 -19.94 11.83 6.19
N LEU A 345 -18.61 12.00 6.33
CA LEU A 345 -17.98 13.19 6.93
C LEU A 345 -18.22 14.46 6.12
N ALA A 346 -18.17 14.38 4.79
CA ALA A 346 -18.42 15.55 3.94
C ALA A 346 -19.88 16.05 4.00
N ASN A 347 -20.81 15.18 4.43
CA ASN A 347 -22.24 15.45 4.50
C ASN A 347 -22.76 15.74 5.93
N SER A 348 -21.96 15.50 6.96
CA SER A 348 -22.25 15.86 8.37
C SER A 348 -21.92 17.31 8.66
#